data_AF-A0A2P6NLR5-F1
#
_entry.id   AF-A0A2P6NLR5-F1
#
_cell.length_a   1.000
_cell.length_b   1.000
_cell.length_c   1.000
_cell.angle_alpha   90.00
_cell.angle_beta   90.00
_cell.angle_gamma   90.00
#
_symmetry.space_group_name_H-M   'P 1'
#
loop_
_entity.id
_entity.type
_entity.pdbx_description
1 polymer ?
#
loop_
_entity_poly.entity_id
_entity_poly.type
_entity_poly.pdbx_seq_one_letter_code
_entity_poly.pdbx_strand_id
1 'polypeptide(L)'
;MGDIPNSRGVDLIDVAWEIIKITADHSELPDESCAQIILQLNRHLILKNCIQGWKLLTLFMCWYRPSEDLSSFVDTFLRMYTVEEYEKVNPVIEGMSSRCLELIHNAPTELLAEGETLELTREQVEMQMKRVEESCTKERDKET
;
A
#
# COMPACT_ATOMS: atom_id res chain seq x y z
N MET A 1 5.12 9.75 -0.01
CA MET A 1 3.99 10.44 -0.68
C MET A 1 4.39 11.78 -1.29
N GLY A 2 5.36 12.52 -0.72
CA GLY A 2 5.91 13.72 -1.35
C GLY A 2 5.23 15.02 -0.93
N ASP A 3 4.42 14.97 0.12
CA ASP A 3 3.69 16.11 0.68
C ASP A 3 4.51 16.92 1.69
N ILE A 4 5.54 16.31 2.25
CA ILE A 4 6.53 16.95 3.10
C ILE A 4 7.79 17.18 2.26
N PRO A 5 8.41 18.39 2.28
CA PRO A 5 9.68 18.61 1.62
C PRO A 5 10.72 17.64 2.16
N ASN A 6 11.22 16.73 1.32
CA ASN A 6 12.29 15.82 1.73
C ASN A 6 13.52 16.63 2.15
N SER A 7 14.10 16.27 3.29
CA SER A 7 15.52 16.53 3.52
C SER A 7 16.31 15.92 2.36
N ARG A 8 17.24 16.67 1.78
CA ARG A 8 17.96 16.25 0.57
C ARG A 8 18.61 14.87 0.80
N GLY A 9 18.25 13.88 -0.02
CA GLY A 9 18.92 12.58 -0.07
C GLY A 9 18.18 11.41 0.58
N VAL A 10 16.96 11.59 1.10
CA VAL A 10 16.16 10.46 1.62
C VAL A 10 15.60 9.61 0.47
N ASP A 11 15.97 8.33 0.45
CA ASP A 11 15.44 7.32 -0.48
C ASP A 11 14.04 6.88 -0.03
N LEU A 12 13.11 6.77 -0.98
CA LEU A 12 11.74 6.32 -0.71
C LEU A 12 11.68 4.87 -0.24
N ILE A 13 12.62 4.03 -0.69
CA ILE A 13 12.72 2.64 -0.24
C ILE A 13 13.13 2.61 1.23
N ASP A 14 14.06 3.46 1.66
CA ASP A 14 14.48 3.54 3.06
C ASP A 14 13.30 3.94 3.95
N VAL A 15 12.52 4.95 3.53
CA VAL A 15 11.34 5.39 4.27
C VAL A 15 10.28 4.28 4.34
N ALA A 16 9.99 3.60 3.23
CA ALA A 16 9.01 2.52 3.22
C ALA A 16 9.46 1.34 4.10
N TRP A 17 10.74 0.97 4.03
CA TRP A 17 11.33 -0.06 4.88
C TRP A 17 11.26 0.31 6.36
N GLU A 18 11.59 1.55 6.71
CA GLU A 18 11.52 2.04 8.09
C GLU A 18 10.08 2.00 8.64
N ILE A 19 9.08 2.41 7.84
CA ILE A 19 7.66 2.29 8.21
C ILE A 19 7.30 0.84 8.51
N ILE A 20 7.56 -0.08 7.56
CA ILE A 20 7.19 -1.51 7.69
C ILE A 20 7.91 -2.14 8.89
N LYS A 21 9.18 -1.78 9.12
CA LYS A 21 9.98 -2.26 10.24
C LYS A 21 9.46 -1.77 11.59
N ILE A 22 9.17 -0.47 11.73
CA ILE A 22 8.61 0.09 12.97
C ILE A 22 7.26 -0.57 13.29
N THR A 23 6.43 -0.81 12.26
CA THR A 23 5.18 -1.56 12.43
C THR A 23 5.44 -3.01 12.89
N ALA A 24 6.51 -3.66 12.44
CA ALA A 24 6.85 -5.03 12.85
C ALA A 24 7.25 -5.08 14.32
N ASP A 25 7.99 -4.06 14.76
CA ASP A 25 8.52 -3.96 16.12
C ASP A 25 7.42 -3.66 17.16
N HIS A 26 6.22 -3.23 16.73
CA HIS A 26 5.11 -2.82 17.61
C HIS A 26 3.78 -3.40 17.14
N SER A 27 3.30 -4.44 17.84
CA SER A 27 2.08 -5.19 17.49
C SER A 27 0.80 -4.36 17.37
N GLU A 28 0.75 -3.18 17.99
CA GLU A 28 -0.39 -2.25 17.99
C GLU A 28 -0.42 -1.31 16.77
N LEU A 29 0.67 -1.21 16.00
CA LEU A 29 0.80 -0.28 14.90
C LEU A 29 0.23 -0.72 13.53
N PRO A 30 -0.04 -2.00 13.20
CA PRO A 30 -0.51 -2.38 11.87
C PRO A 30 -1.76 -1.62 11.42
N ASP A 31 -2.78 -1.56 12.27
CA ASP A 31 -4.04 -0.88 11.97
C ASP A 31 -3.87 0.64 11.87
N GLU A 32 -3.13 1.25 12.81
CA GLU A 32 -2.85 2.69 12.79
C GLU A 32 -2.06 3.08 11.54
N SER A 33 -1.05 2.27 11.17
CA SER A 33 -0.24 2.49 9.97
C SER A 33 -1.10 2.39 8.70
N CYS A 34 -1.97 1.38 8.62
CA CYS A 34 -2.90 1.22 7.51
C CYS A 34 -3.88 2.41 7.41
N ALA A 35 -4.48 2.80 8.54
CA ALA A 35 -5.41 3.91 8.61
C ALA A 35 -4.76 5.23 8.19
N GLN A 36 -3.54 5.52 8.65
CA GLN A 36 -2.80 6.72 8.25
C GLN A 36 -2.51 6.75 6.74
N ILE A 37 -2.08 5.62 6.15
CA ILE A 37 -1.84 5.55 4.70
C ILE A 37 -3.16 5.83 3.93
N ILE A 38 -4.27 5.20 4.33
CA ILE A 38 -5.59 5.38 3.69
C ILE A 38 -6.10 6.81 3.85
N LEU A 39 -5.93 7.41 5.03
CA LEU A 39 -6.31 8.80 5.29
C LEU A 39 -5.59 9.75 4.34
N GLN A 40 -4.30 9.53 4.09
CA GLN A 40 -3.54 10.34 3.14
C GLN A 40 -3.98 10.13 1.69
N LEU A 41 -4.49 8.95 1.32
CA LEU A 41 -5.02 8.68 -0.02
C LEU A 41 -6.37 9.34 -0.29
N ASN A 42 -7.21 9.46 0.73
CA ASN A 42 -8.57 9.96 0.61
C ASN A 42 -8.58 11.43 0.13
N ARG A 43 -9.13 11.67 -1.06
CA ARG A 43 -9.24 13.00 -1.70
C ARG A 43 -7.88 13.71 -1.89
N HIS A 44 -6.82 12.95 -2.10
CA HIS A 44 -5.50 13.52 -2.37
C HIS A 44 -5.50 14.32 -3.70
N LEU A 45 -5.18 15.61 -3.63
CA LEU A 45 -5.30 16.54 -4.78
C LEU A 45 -4.23 16.32 -5.85
N ILE A 46 -3.02 15.92 -5.45
CA ILE A 46 -1.88 15.72 -6.37
C ILE A 46 -1.80 14.24 -6.78
N LEU A 47 -2.20 13.90 -8.01
CA LEU A 47 -2.22 12.52 -8.53
C LEU A 47 -0.85 11.82 -8.40
N LYS A 48 0.26 12.51 -8.69
CA LYS A 48 1.61 11.94 -8.58
C LYS A 48 1.90 11.46 -7.14
N ASN A 49 1.50 12.25 -6.14
CA ASN A 49 1.72 11.93 -4.73
C ASN A 49 0.75 10.84 -4.26
N CYS A 50 -0.50 10.90 -4.72
CA CYS A 50 -1.50 9.86 -4.50
C CYS A 50 -1.02 8.49 -4.97
N ILE A 51 -0.46 8.40 -6.20
CA ILE A 51 0.13 7.16 -6.73
C ILE A 51 1.25 6.63 -5.82
N GLN A 52 2.07 7.50 -5.22
CA GLN A 52 3.11 7.07 -4.27
C GLN A 52 2.50 6.53 -2.97
N GLY A 53 1.39 7.10 -2.51
CA GLY A 53 0.62 6.53 -1.38
C GLY A 53 0.05 5.16 -1.70
N TRP A 54 -0.48 4.97 -2.91
CA TRP A 54 -1.05 3.69 -3.32
C TRP A 54 0.02 2.61 -3.43
N LYS A 55 1.20 2.95 -3.97
CA LYS A 55 2.37 2.05 -3.95
C LYS A 55 2.74 1.65 -2.52
N LEU A 56 2.77 2.62 -1.59
CA LEU A 56 3.04 2.35 -0.18
C LEU A 56 1.98 1.45 0.45
N LEU A 57 0.68 1.67 0.17
CA LEU A 57 -0.40 0.83 0.68
C LEU A 57 -0.30 -0.60 0.16
N THR A 58 -0.16 -0.78 -1.16
CA THR A 58 -0.04 -2.11 -1.77
C THR A 58 1.19 -2.84 -1.26
N LEU A 59 2.31 -2.13 -1.12
CA LEU A 59 3.52 -2.65 -0.50
C LEU A 59 3.22 -3.08 0.95
N PHE A 60 2.75 -2.18 1.81
CA PHE A 60 2.44 -2.46 3.22
C PHE A 60 1.55 -3.69 3.41
N MET A 61 0.51 -3.83 2.59
CA MET A 61 -0.44 -4.96 2.64
C MET A 61 0.14 -6.30 2.17
N CYS A 62 1.36 -6.32 1.62
CA CYS A 62 2.09 -7.55 1.35
C CYS A 62 2.71 -8.17 2.62
N TRP A 63 2.81 -7.40 3.72
CA TRP A 63 3.31 -7.88 5.01
C TRP A 63 2.25 -7.86 6.11
N TYR A 64 1.31 -6.90 6.09
CA TYR A 64 0.30 -6.76 7.14
C TYR A 64 -1.11 -6.88 6.61
N ARG A 65 -1.95 -7.56 7.38
CA ARG A 65 -3.40 -7.52 7.22
C ARG A 65 -3.99 -6.54 8.22
N PRO A 66 -4.95 -5.68 7.81
CA PRO A 66 -5.78 -4.98 8.77
C PRO A 66 -6.50 -5.98 9.69
N SER A 67 -6.78 -5.61 10.93
CA SER A 67 -7.61 -6.40 11.85
C SER A 67 -9.00 -6.68 11.26
N GLU A 68 -9.77 -7.58 11.86
CA GLU A 68 -11.15 -7.83 11.45
C GLU A 68 -12.01 -6.54 11.54
N ASP A 69 -11.79 -5.73 12.58
CA ASP A 69 -12.50 -4.48 12.81
C ASP A 69 -12.22 -3.47 11.69
N LEU A 70 -10.94 -3.32 11.29
CA LEU A 70 -10.53 -2.38 10.25
C LEU A 70 -10.78 -2.93 8.83
N SER A 71 -10.70 -4.24 8.63
CA SER A 71 -10.79 -4.89 7.31
C SER A 71 -12.05 -4.53 6.53
N SER A 72 -13.20 -4.44 7.20
CA SER A 72 -14.47 -4.07 6.55
C SER A 72 -14.45 -2.65 5.97
N PHE A 73 -13.81 -1.72 6.67
CA PHE A 73 -13.61 -0.35 6.23
C PHE A 73 -12.64 -0.29 5.06
N VAL A 74 -11.51 -1.01 5.15
CA VAL A 74 -10.51 -1.04 4.07
C VAL A 74 -11.09 -1.66 2.80
N ASP A 75 -11.82 -2.77 2.91
CA ASP A 75 -12.51 -3.39 1.78
C ASP A 75 -13.47 -2.41 1.09
N THR A 76 -14.30 -1.72 1.88
CA THR A 76 -15.22 -0.70 1.35
C THR A 76 -14.47 0.42 0.64
N PHE A 77 -13.40 0.93 1.27
CA PHE A 77 -12.57 1.98 0.68
C PHE A 77 -11.96 1.55 -0.66
N LEU A 78 -11.38 0.35 -0.73
CA LEU A 78 -10.75 -0.16 -1.96
C LEU A 78 -11.77 -0.36 -3.08
N ARG A 79 -12.97 -0.88 -2.76
CA ARG A 79 -14.05 -1.04 -3.75
C ARG A 79 -14.45 0.28 -4.40
N MET A 80 -14.40 1.40 -3.69
CA MET A 80 -14.68 2.72 -4.29
C MET A 80 -13.78 3.07 -5.48
N TYR A 81 -12.62 2.42 -5.60
CA TYR A 81 -11.66 2.61 -6.69
C TYR A 81 -11.70 1.47 -7.74
N THR A 82 -12.63 0.52 -7.61
CA THR A 82 -12.83 -0.58 -8.58
C THR A 82 -14.21 -0.59 -9.22
N VAL A 83 -15.19 0.16 -8.69
CA VAL A 83 -16.52 0.26 -9.32
C VAL A 83 -16.53 1.36 -10.37
N GLU A 84 -17.13 1.07 -11.53
CA GLU A 84 -17.30 2.01 -12.66
C GLU A 84 -18.07 3.30 -12.31
N GLU A 85 -18.73 3.35 -11.15
CA GLU A 85 -19.56 4.50 -10.72
C GLU A 85 -18.75 5.73 -10.29
N TYR A 86 -17.46 5.60 -9.96
CA TYR A 86 -16.60 6.76 -9.72
C TYR A 86 -16.04 7.27 -11.05
N GLU A 87 -16.36 8.54 -11.35
CA GLU A 87 -15.88 9.30 -12.51
C GLU A 87 -14.38 9.05 -12.78
N LYS A 88 -14.08 8.30 -13.84
CA LYS A 88 -12.73 7.93 -14.35
C LYS A 88 -11.66 7.81 -13.26
N VAL A 89 -11.75 6.76 -12.43
CA VAL A 89 -10.61 6.34 -11.60
C VAL A 89 -9.38 6.14 -12.49
N ASN A 90 -8.21 6.55 -12.00
CA ASN A 90 -6.97 6.35 -12.74
C ASN A 90 -6.68 4.83 -12.83
N PRO A 91 -6.45 4.25 -14.03
CA PRO A 91 -6.29 2.80 -14.17
C PRO A 91 -5.16 2.21 -13.31
N VAL A 92 -4.09 2.98 -13.06
CA VAL A 92 -2.99 2.55 -12.19
C VAL A 92 -3.44 2.46 -10.72
N ILE A 93 -4.32 3.37 -10.29
CA ILE A 93 -4.92 3.33 -8.95
C ILE A 93 -5.92 2.17 -8.84
N GLU A 94 -6.76 1.97 -9.86
CA GLU A 94 -7.72 0.87 -9.92
C GLU A 94 -7.03 -0.50 -9.79
N GLY A 95 -5.93 -0.70 -10.51
CA GLY A 95 -5.16 -1.94 -10.42
C GLY A 95 -4.50 -2.17 -9.07
N MET A 96 -3.89 -1.13 -8.48
CA MET A 96 -3.38 -1.21 -7.11
C MET A 96 -4.48 -1.50 -6.10
N SER A 97 -5.66 -0.89 -6.27
CA SER A 97 -6.81 -1.15 -5.41
C SER A 97 -7.29 -2.60 -5.53
N SER A 98 -7.42 -3.11 -6.75
CA SER A 98 -7.77 -4.50 -7.04
C SER A 98 -6.77 -5.47 -6.41
N ARG A 99 -5.48 -5.17 -6.51
CA ARG A 99 -4.43 -5.96 -5.87
C ARG A 99 -4.54 -5.96 -4.35
N CYS A 100 -4.83 -4.81 -3.74
CA CYS A 100 -5.06 -4.72 -2.31
C CYS A 100 -6.28 -5.54 -1.86
N LEU A 101 -7.37 -5.55 -2.66
CA LEU A 101 -8.54 -6.40 -2.38
C LEU A 101 -8.18 -7.88 -2.43
N GLU A 102 -7.38 -8.31 -3.42
CA GLU A 102 -6.87 -9.68 -3.48
C GLU A 102 -6.06 -10.03 -2.23
N LEU A 103 -5.21 -9.13 -1.74
CA LEU A 103 -4.44 -9.36 -0.52
C LEU A 103 -5.36 -9.46 0.71
N ILE A 104 -6.38 -8.62 0.84
CA ILE A 104 -7.33 -8.71 1.97
C ILE A 104 -8.09 -10.04 1.97
N HIS A 105 -8.50 -10.54 0.81
CA HIS A 105 -9.36 -11.71 0.73
C HIS A 105 -8.59 -13.03 0.62
N ASN A 106 -7.47 -13.03 -0.08
CA ASN A 106 -6.78 -14.24 -0.55
C ASN A 106 -5.32 -14.32 -0.10
N ALA A 107 -4.82 -13.40 0.74
CA ALA A 107 -3.42 -13.44 1.12
C ALA A 107 -3.05 -14.78 1.78
N PRO A 108 -1.84 -15.30 1.49
CA PRO A 108 -1.33 -16.48 2.16
C PRO A 108 -1.21 -16.23 3.66
N THR A 109 -1.33 -17.31 4.44
CA THR A 109 -1.21 -17.34 5.91
C THR A 109 0.14 -16.82 6.43
N GLU A 110 1.11 -16.59 5.54
CA GLU A 110 2.49 -16.12 5.80
C GLU A 110 2.62 -14.59 5.88
N LEU A 111 1.52 -13.84 5.86
CA LEU A 111 1.53 -12.45 6.33
C LEU A 111 2.02 -12.42 7.79
N LEU A 112 2.76 -11.37 8.16
CA LEU A 112 3.25 -11.22 9.51
C LEU A 112 2.08 -11.30 10.50
N ALA A 113 2.09 -12.34 11.33
CA ALA A 113 1.16 -12.44 12.44
C ALA A 113 1.54 -11.41 13.52
N GLU A 114 0.58 -10.99 14.33
CA GLU A 114 0.83 -10.10 15.46
C GLU A 114 1.99 -10.62 16.33
N GLY A 115 3.07 -9.83 16.43
CA GLY A 115 4.23 -10.14 17.27
C GLY A 115 5.35 -10.96 16.62
N GLU A 116 5.31 -11.25 15.32
CA GLU A 116 6.47 -11.79 14.62
C GLU A 116 7.51 -10.71 14.30
N THR A 117 8.64 -10.74 15.02
CA THR A 117 9.81 -9.91 14.68
C THR A 117 10.38 -10.33 13.33
N LEU A 118 10.36 -9.42 12.35
CA LEU A 118 10.84 -9.70 11.00
C LEU A 118 12.34 -9.38 10.86
N GLU A 119 13.15 -10.30 10.35
CA GLU A 119 14.44 -9.97 9.71
C GLU A 119 14.18 -9.32 8.33
N LEU A 120 13.40 -8.24 8.29
CA LEU A 120 13.04 -7.56 7.04
C LEU A 120 14.25 -6.81 6.52
N THR A 121 14.75 -7.19 5.35
CA THR A 121 15.83 -6.46 4.72
C THR A 121 15.29 -5.40 3.76
N ARG A 122 16.07 -4.33 3.59
CA ARG A 122 15.78 -3.27 2.61
C ARG A 122 15.63 -3.85 1.20
N GLU A 123 16.43 -4.86 0.84
CA GLU A 123 16.40 -5.53 -0.47
C GLU A 123 15.08 -6.27 -0.71
N GLN A 124 14.48 -6.88 0.31
CA GLN A 124 13.16 -7.51 0.20
C GLN A 124 12.08 -6.47 -0.11
N VAL A 125 12.11 -5.34 0.58
CA VAL A 125 11.18 -4.22 0.32
C VAL A 125 11.38 -3.67 -1.09
N GLU A 126 12.63 -3.48 -1.53
CA GLU A 126 12.94 -3.01 -2.87
C GLU A 126 12.45 -3.99 -3.96
N MET A 127 12.63 -5.29 -3.75
CA MET A 127 12.16 -6.32 -4.68
C MET A 127 10.64 -6.35 -4.79
N GLN A 128 9.92 -6.21 -3.67
CA GLN A 128 8.46 -6.15 -3.70
C GLN A 128 7.95 -4.84 -4.31
N MET A 129 8.60 -3.70 -4.03
CA MET A 129 8.26 -2.43 -4.68
C MET A 129 8.39 -2.55 -6.20
N LYS A 130 9.47 -3.17 -6.71
CA LYS A 130 9.62 -3.44 -8.15
C LYS A 130 8.47 -4.29 -8.71
N ARG A 131 8.02 -5.31 -7.98
CA ARG A 131 6.86 -6.14 -8.39
C ARG A 131 5.56 -5.33 -8.44
N VAL A 132 5.33 -4.46 -7.45
CA VAL A 132 4.18 -3.53 -7.43
C VAL A 132 4.25 -2.58 -8.63
N GLU A 133 5.44 -2.04 -8.94
CA GLU A 133 5.62 -1.16 -10.10
C GLU A 133 5.39 -1.88 -11.43
N GLU A 134 5.87 -3.11 -11.57
CA GLU A 134 5.67 -3.94 -12.75
C GLU A 134 4.20 -4.30 -12.97
N SER A 135 3.44 -4.60 -11.91
CA SER A 135 2.00 -4.84 -12.02
C SER A 135 1.26 -3.58 -12.49
N CYS A 136 1.66 -2.41 -11.97
CA CYS A 136 1.12 -1.10 -12.39
C CYS A 136 1.43 -0.72 -13.85
N THR A 137 2.51 -1.25 -14.44
CA THR A 137 2.85 -0.98 -15.85
C THR A 137 2.12 -1.89 -16.82
N LYS A 138 1.91 -3.16 -16.47
CA LYS A 138 1.24 -4.14 -17.35
C LYS A 138 -0.23 -3.82 -17.61
N GLU A 139 -0.89 -3.10 -16.70
CA GLU A 139 -2.24 -2.60 -16.90
C GLU A 139 -2.28 -1.39 -17.84
N ARG A 140 -1.21 -0.60 -17.88
CA ARG A 140 -1.06 0.57 -18.76
C ARG A 140 -0.89 0.18 -20.23
N ASP A 141 -0.18 -0.93 -20.48
CA ASP A 141 0.11 -1.40 -21.86
C ASP A 141 -1.07 -2.13 -22.52
N LYS A 142 -2.11 -2.51 -21.76
CA LYS A 142 -3.35 -3.10 -22.30
C LYS A 142 -4.27 -2.07 -22.99
N GLU A 143 -3.94 -0.78 -22.91
CA GLU A 143 -4.70 0.33 -23.51
C GLU A 143 -4.06 0.91 -24.79
N THR A 144 -3.03 0.26 -25.35
CA THR A 144 -2.42 0.62 -26.66
C THR A 144 -2.64 -0.44 -27.72
#